data_AF-A0A210PH72-F1
#
_entry.id   AF-A0A210PH72-F1
#
_cell.length_a   1.000
_cell.length_b   1.000
_cell.length_c   1.000
_cell.angle_alpha   90.00
_cell.angle_beta   90.00
_cell.angle_gamma   90.00
#
_symmetry.space_group_name_H-M   'P 1'
#
loop_
_entity.id
_entity.type
_entity.pdbx_description
1 polymer ?
#
loop_
_entity_poly.entity_id
_entity_poly.type
_entity_poly.pdbx_seq_one_letter_code
_entity_poly.pdbx_strand_id
1 'polypeptide(L)'
;MGNKKAKKRKIEEDEDENQILDESEIARDLKNPKIYIRLFEKNSHTIKGKRKKSDRVYNSAHPCPLCDKCVTNFSHHILSKQHENEDEVLELGDNPAERKRKIQLLRLKGSHVHNVKVLQKKKRGSLYVEEIMHSGQ
;
A
#
# COMPACT_ATOMS: atom_id res chain seq x y z
N MET A 1 10.99 -37.58 -20.64
CA MET A 1 11.28 -36.15 -20.93
C MET A 1 9.96 -35.41 -21.10
N GLY A 2 9.49 -34.74 -20.04
CA GLY A 2 8.16 -34.12 -20.01
C GLY A 2 8.21 -32.63 -20.33
N ASN A 3 7.63 -32.24 -21.48
CA ASN A 3 7.50 -30.85 -21.93
C ASN A 3 6.58 -30.05 -21.00
N LYS A 4 7.12 -29.07 -20.26
CA LYS A 4 6.32 -28.08 -19.53
C LYS A 4 6.06 -26.87 -20.44
N LYS A 5 4.89 -26.84 -21.07
CA LYS A 5 4.39 -25.66 -21.80
C LYS A 5 4.10 -24.53 -20.80
N ALA A 6 4.85 -23.44 -20.89
CA ALA A 6 4.58 -22.21 -20.15
C ALA A 6 3.28 -21.56 -20.67
N LYS A 7 2.25 -21.50 -19.83
CA LYS A 7 0.98 -20.84 -20.15
C LYS A 7 1.13 -19.34 -19.93
N LYS A 8 1.41 -18.61 -21.00
CA LYS A 8 1.40 -17.13 -21.06
C LYS A 8 -0.01 -16.66 -20.67
N ARG A 9 -0.19 -16.10 -19.48
CA ARG A 9 -1.44 -15.41 -19.10
C ARG A 9 -1.37 -14.01 -19.67
N LYS A 10 -2.36 -13.67 -20.50
CA LYS A 10 -2.68 -12.28 -20.86
C LYS A 10 -3.01 -11.55 -19.56
N ILE A 11 -2.33 -10.44 -19.32
CA ILE A 11 -2.74 -9.42 -18.37
C ILE A 11 -3.76 -8.62 -19.17
N GLU A 12 -5.04 -8.76 -18.83
CA GLU A 12 -6.06 -7.84 -19.33
C GLU A 12 -5.84 -6.53 -18.59
N GLU A 13 -5.68 -5.46 -19.36
CA GLU A 13 -5.45 -4.11 -18.89
C GLU A 13 -6.70 -3.64 -18.12
N ASP A 14 -6.52 -3.26 -16.86
CA ASP A 14 -7.55 -2.68 -16.01
C ASP A 14 -7.92 -1.30 -16.58
N GLU A 15 -8.81 -1.27 -17.57
CA GLU A 15 -9.51 -0.07 -18.03
C GLU A 15 -10.54 0.35 -16.96
N ASP A 16 -10.10 1.09 -15.94
CA ASP A 16 -11.03 1.80 -15.04
C ASP A 16 -10.47 3.16 -14.62
N GLU A 17 -9.96 3.91 -15.60
CA GLU A 17 -9.63 5.32 -15.41
C GLU A 17 -10.79 6.19 -15.92
N ASN A 18 -11.58 6.70 -14.96
CA ASN A 18 -12.58 7.77 -15.07
C ASN A 18 -14.07 7.38 -15.06
N GLN A 19 -14.51 6.49 -14.18
CA GLN A 19 -15.92 6.52 -13.75
C GLN A 19 -16.18 7.77 -12.90
N ILE A 20 -16.99 8.68 -13.41
CA ILE A 20 -17.60 9.78 -12.63
C ILE A 20 -18.52 9.11 -11.61
N LEU A 21 -18.15 9.19 -10.33
CA LEU A 21 -18.93 8.59 -9.24
C LEU A 21 -20.16 9.44 -8.97
N ASP A 22 -21.31 8.79 -8.81
CA ASP A 22 -22.54 9.43 -8.34
C ASP A 22 -22.34 9.89 -6.88
N GLU A 23 -22.69 11.15 -6.58
CA GLU A 23 -22.58 11.73 -5.24
C GLU A 23 -23.43 10.96 -4.21
N SER A 24 -24.44 10.24 -4.67
CA SER A 24 -25.30 9.38 -3.84
C SER A 24 -24.56 8.20 -3.19
N GLU A 25 -23.41 7.78 -3.74
CA GLU A 25 -22.60 6.67 -3.20
C GLU A 25 -21.51 7.12 -2.20
N ILE A 26 -21.40 8.43 -1.97
CA ILE A 26 -20.34 9.03 -1.15
C ILE A 26 -20.90 9.39 0.23
N ALA A 27 -20.56 8.57 1.22
CA ALA A 27 -20.83 8.89 2.63
C ALA A 27 -19.83 9.94 3.15
N ARG A 28 -20.19 10.67 4.21
CA ARG A 28 -19.29 11.59 4.92
C ARG A 28 -19.00 11.06 6.32
N ASP A 29 -17.79 11.29 6.81
CA ASP A 29 -17.45 10.98 8.20
C ASP A 29 -18.30 11.83 9.17
N LEU A 30 -18.76 11.20 10.25
CA LEU A 30 -19.64 11.84 11.24
C LEU A 30 -18.96 12.96 12.02
N LYS A 31 -17.65 12.85 12.27
CA LYS A 31 -16.88 13.83 13.06
C LYS A 31 -16.21 14.88 12.20
N ASN A 32 -15.82 14.53 10.97
CA ASN A 32 -15.17 15.45 10.04
C ASN A 32 -15.86 15.42 8.67
N PRO A 33 -16.80 16.35 8.40
CA PRO A 33 -17.56 16.40 7.15
C PRO A 33 -16.71 16.62 5.89
N LYS A 34 -15.42 16.96 6.04
CA LYS A 34 -14.47 17.12 4.93
C LYS A 34 -13.87 15.79 4.46
N ILE A 35 -14.12 14.70 5.18
CA ILE A 35 -13.70 13.34 4.82
C ILE A 35 -14.84 12.66 4.09
N TYR A 36 -14.61 12.33 2.82
CA TYR A 36 -15.52 11.59 1.95
C TYR A 36 -15.15 10.11 1.95
N ILE A 37 -16.14 9.23 2.09
CA ILE A 37 -15.98 7.79 2.22
C ILE A 37 -16.82 7.13 1.11
N ARG A 38 -16.15 6.37 0.23
CA ARG A 38 -16.83 5.53 -0.74
C ARG A 38 -17.22 4.20 -0.08
N LEU A 39 -18.51 3.91 -0.06
CA LEU A 39 -19.00 2.60 0.37
C LEU A 39 -18.84 1.60 -0.77
N PHE A 40 -18.43 0.37 -0.46
CA PHE A 40 -18.35 -0.71 -1.44
C PHE A 40 -18.93 -1.99 -0.85
N GLU A 41 -19.68 -2.73 -1.67
CA GLU A 41 -20.20 -4.03 -1.27
C GLU A 41 -19.08 -5.08 -1.29
N LYS A 42 -18.95 -5.80 -0.17
CA LYS A 42 -17.99 -6.90 -0.07
C LYS A 42 -18.60 -8.18 -0.63
N ASN A 43 -18.03 -8.67 -1.72
CA ASN A 43 -18.36 -10.01 -2.22
C ASN A 43 -17.78 -11.10 -1.30
N SER A 44 -18.64 -11.90 -0.68
CA SER A 44 -18.28 -13.05 0.16
C SER A 44 -17.80 -14.27 -0.64
N HIS A 45 -17.98 -14.24 -1.96
CA HIS A 45 -17.59 -15.30 -2.88
C HIS A 45 -16.48 -14.83 -3.84
N THR A 46 -15.63 -15.76 -4.24
CA THR A 46 -14.65 -15.59 -5.31
C THR A 46 -15.36 -15.48 -6.67
N ILE A 47 -14.66 -15.00 -7.70
CA ILE A 47 -15.18 -14.96 -9.09
C ILE A 47 -15.64 -16.36 -9.56
N LYS A 48 -15.09 -17.43 -8.98
CA LYS A 48 -15.46 -18.83 -9.24
C LYS A 48 -16.61 -19.35 -8.36
N GLY A 49 -17.32 -18.47 -7.66
CA GLY A 49 -18.46 -18.81 -6.79
C GLY A 49 -18.12 -19.46 -5.44
N LYS A 50 -16.84 -19.73 -5.13
CA LYS A 50 -16.45 -20.32 -3.83
C LYS A 50 -16.44 -19.26 -2.74
N ARG A 51 -16.96 -19.58 -1.54
CA ARG A 51 -16.83 -18.69 -0.36
C ARG A 51 -15.38 -18.34 -0.08
N LYS A 52 -15.10 -17.05 0.15
CA LYS A 52 -13.79 -16.57 0.53
C LYS A 52 -13.47 -17.07 1.94
N LYS A 53 -12.24 -17.57 2.13
CA LYS A 53 -11.74 -17.98 3.47
C LYS A 53 -11.37 -16.78 4.34
N SER A 54 -11.16 -15.63 3.71
CA SER A 54 -10.81 -14.38 4.36
C SER A 54 -11.26 -13.22 3.47
N ASP A 55 -11.74 -12.15 4.10
CA ASP A 55 -12.00 -10.87 3.44
C ASP A 55 -10.71 -10.09 3.15
N ARG A 56 -9.55 -10.59 3.61
CA ARG A 56 -8.27 -9.94 3.40
C ARG A 56 -7.92 -9.93 1.92
N VAL A 57 -7.87 -8.73 1.35
CA VAL A 57 -7.39 -8.50 -0.02
C VAL A 57 -5.87 -8.30 0.04
N TYR A 58 -5.13 -9.13 -0.69
CA TYR A 58 -3.65 -9.10 -0.74
C TYR A 58 -3.12 -8.23 -1.89
N ASN A 59 -3.86 -7.21 -2.30
CA ASN A 59 -3.52 -6.30 -3.40
C ASN A 59 -2.82 -5.01 -2.93
N SER A 60 -2.65 -4.80 -1.63
CA SER A 60 -1.98 -3.62 -1.11
C SER A 60 -0.50 -3.64 -1.49
N ALA A 61 -0.14 -2.86 -2.51
CA ALA A 61 1.25 -2.59 -2.86
C ALA A 61 1.77 -1.42 -2.02
N HIS A 62 3.01 -1.53 -1.54
CA HIS A 62 3.68 -0.52 -0.74
C HIS A 62 4.94 -0.02 -1.47
N PRO A 63 5.16 1.30 -1.56
CA PRO A 63 6.37 1.86 -2.14
C PRO A 63 7.58 1.53 -1.25
N CYS A 64 8.66 1.07 -1.87
CA CYS A 64 9.94 0.87 -1.20
C CYS A 64 10.66 2.23 -1.02
N PRO A 65 11.25 2.51 0.15
CA PRO A 65 12.06 3.71 0.33
C PRO A 65 13.45 3.60 -0.32
N LEU A 66 13.94 2.38 -0.52
CA LEU A 66 15.29 2.08 -1.03
C LEU A 66 15.31 1.91 -2.57
N CYS A 67 14.15 1.69 -3.18
CA CYS A 67 14.02 1.67 -4.64
C CYS A 67 12.66 2.20 -5.07
N ASP A 68 12.55 2.71 -6.30
CA ASP A 68 11.29 3.27 -6.84
C ASP A 68 10.20 2.22 -7.17
N LYS A 69 10.22 1.03 -6.54
CA LYS A 69 9.26 -0.06 -6.80
C LYS A 69 8.15 -0.10 -5.74
N CYS A 70 6.92 -0.37 -6.19
CA CYS A 70 5.81 -0.74 -5.32
C CYS A 70 5.70 -2.27 -5.22
N VAL A 71 5.64 -2.81 -4.01
CA VAL A 71 5.69 -4.26 -3.75
C VAL A 71 4.57 -4.71 -2.81
N THR A 72 3.99 -5.89 -3.07
CA THR A 72 2.90 -6.46 -2.24
C THR A 72 3.43 -7.17 -0.99
N ASN A 73 4.60 -7.81 -1.08
CA ASN A 73 5.27 -8.45 0.07
C ASN A 73 6.51 -7.63 0.50
N PHE A 74 6.26 -6.54 1.20
CA PHE A 74 7.29 -5.57 1.58
C PHE A 74 8.41 -6.18 2.44
N SER A 75 8.08 -7.00 3.44
CA SER A 75 9.09 -7.59 4.33
C SER A 75 10.04 -8.51 3.57
N HIS A 76 9.51 -9.35 2.68
CA HIS A 76 10.35 -10.21 1.83
C HIS A 76 11.21 -9.39 0.86
N HIS A 77 10.67 -8.29 0.33
CA HIS A 77 11.42 -7.41 -0.56
C HIS A 77 12.61 -6.74 0.14
N ILE A 78 12.40 -6.17 1.33
CA ILE A 78 13.46 -5.52 2.11
C ILE A 78 14.54 -6.51 2.53
N LEU A 79 14.16 -7.72 2.93
CA LEU A 79 15.10 -8.78 3.34
C LEU A 79 15.69 -9.57 2.16
N SER A 80 15.44 -9.15 0.92
CA SER A 80 16.00 -9.81 -0.26
C SER A 80 17.42 -9.33 -0.54
N LYS A 81 18.16 -10.10 -1.35
CA LYS A 81 19.51 -9.72 -1.82
C LYS A 81 19.56 -8.37 -2.53
N GLN A 82 18.43 -7.85 -2.99
CA GLN A 82 18.39 -6.55 -3.67
C GLN A 82 18.84 -5.41 -2.75
N HIS A 83 18.57 -5.50 -1.45
CA HIS A 83 18.85 -4.44 -0.47
C HIS A 83 19.78 -4.91 0.65
N GLU A 84 20.54 -6.00 0.42
CA GLU A 84 21.37 -6.61 1.48
C GLU A 84 22.51 -5.71 1.96
N ASN A 85 22.95 -4.77 1.10
CA ASN A 85 24.04 -3.84 1.39
C ASN A 85 23.56 -2.42 1.76
N GLU A 86 22.24 -2.23 1.91
CA GLU A 86 21.69 -0.94 2.31
C GLU A 86 21.79 -0.78 3.83
N ASP A 87 22.32 0.35 4.31
CA ASP A 87 22.56 0.59 5.74
C ASP A 87 21.30 0.37 6.59
N GLU A 88 20.15 0.85 6.10
CA GLU A 88 18.84 0.71 6.75
C GLU A 88 18.40 -0.75 6.93
N VAL A 89 18.89 -1.66 6.07
CA VAL A 89 18.61 -3.10 6.13
C VAL A 89 19.60 -3.80 7.04
N LEU A 90 20.87 -3.42 7.00
CA LEU A 90 21.91 -3.93 7.90
C LEU A 90 21.57 -3.62 9.37
N GLU A 91 20.97 -2.45 9.64
CA GLU A 91 20.52 -2.04 10.97
C GLU A 91 19.29 -2.82 11.50
N LEU A 92 18.64 -3.66 10.70
CA LEU A 92 17.44 -4.39 11.14
C LEU A 92 17.71 -5.34 12.31
N GLY A 93 18.93 -5.90 12.36
CA GLY A 93 19.37 -6.86 13.37
C GLY A 93 18.59 -8.18 13.38
N ASP A 94 18.92 -9.02 14.36
CA ASP A 94 18.40 -10.40 14.44
C ASP A 94 17.14 -10.54 15.30
N ASN A 95 16.88 -9.57 16.21
CA ASN A 95 15.72 -9.63 17.09
C ASN A 95 14.41 -9.54 16.26
N PRO A 96 13.55 -10.57 16.26
CA PRO A 96 12.37 -10.60 15.39
C PRO A 96 11.35 -9.49 15.67
N ALA A 97 11.16 -9.13 16.94
CA ALA A 97 10.20 -8.11 17.34
C ALA A 97 10.66 -6.72 16.90
N GLU A 98 11.94 -6.42 17.13
CA GLU A 98 12.56 -5.16 16.74
C GLU A 98 12.67 -5.04 15.22
N ARG A 99 13.10 -6.10 14.53
CA ARG A 99 13.15 -6.17 13.07
C ARG A 99 11.79 -5.89 12.44
N LYS A 100 10.71 -6.48 12.97
CA LYS A 100 9.35 -6.22 12.49
C LYS A 100 8.98 -4.74 12.65
N ARG A 101 9.33 -4.12 13.77
CA ARG A 101 9.11 -2.68 14.02
C ARG A 101 9.90 -1.82 13.03
N LYS A 102 11.19 -2.09 12.84
CA LYS A 102 12.04 -1.35 11.90
C LYS A 102 11.56 -1.48 10.45
N ILE A 103 11.17 -2.68 10.00
CA ILE A 103 10.55 -2.87 8.68
C ILE A 103 9.25 -2.06 8.54
N GLN A 104 8.45 -1.97 9.59
CA GLN A 104 7.25 -1.13 9.57
C GLN A 104 7.60 0.36 9.42
N LEU A 105 8.66 0.84 10.08
CA LEU A 105 9.15 2.20 9.90
C LEU A 105 9.62 2.46 8.46
N LEU A 106 10.36 1.52 7.86
CA LEU A 106 10.76 1.61 6.45
C LEU A 106 9.55 1.68 5.51
N ARG A 107 8.51 0.90 5.79
CA ARG A 107 7.25 0.95 5.02
C ARG A 107 6.60 2.33 5.10
N LEU A 108 6.55 2.92 6.30
CA LEU A 108 5.97 4.24 6.51
C LEU A 108 6.80 5.32 5.83
N LYS A 109 8.14 5.23 5.91
CA LYS A 109 9.08 6.11 5.21
C LYS A 109 8.84 6.08 3.69
N GLY A 110 8.78 4.89 3.09
CA GLY A 110 8.49 4.75 1.66
C GLY A 110 7.13 5.35 1.27
N SER A 111 6.11 5.13 2.10
CA SER A 111 4.77 5.70 1.86
C SER A 111 4.79 7.23 1.92
N HIS A 112 5.49 7.80 2.89
CA HIS A 112 5.64 9.25 3.01
C HIS A 112 6.33 9.85 1.79
N VAL A 113 7.49 9.31 1.41
CA VAL A 113 8.26 9.78 0.23
C VAL A 113 7.42 9.70 -1.04
N HIS A 114 6.71 8.59 -1.25
CA HIS A 114 5.84 8.42 -2.40
C HIS A 114 4.70 9.45 -2.41
N ASN A 115 4.01 9.64 -1.27
CA ASN A 115 2.90 10.59 -1.16
C ASN A 115 3.36 12.02 -1.42
N VAL A 116 4.49 12.44 -0.86
CA VAL A 116 5.10 13.75 -1.13
C VAL A 116 5.36 13.93 -2.63
N LYS A 117 5.97 12.95 -3.28
CA LYS A 117 6.26 12.95 -4.73
C LYS A 117 4.98 13.05 -5.56
N VAL A 118 3.92 12.33 -5.18
CA VAL A 118 2.61 12.37 -5.86
C VAL A 118 1.97 13.74 -5.72
N LEU A 119 1.98 14.33 -4.52
CA LEU A 119 1.40 15.66 -4.27
C LEU A 119 2.11 16.75 -5.06
N GLN A 120 3.45 16.73 -5.09
CA GLN A 120 4.25 17.66 -5.87
C GLN A 120 3.97 17.55 -7.38
N LYS A 121 3.83 16.32 -7.91
CA LYS A 121 3.60 16.10 -9.34
C LYS A 121 2.17 16.40 -9.78
N LYS A 122 1.17 15.87 -9.06
CA LYS A 122 -0.23 15.94 -9.48
C LYS A 122 -0.91 17.25 -9.08
N LYS A 123 -0.31 18.07 -8.19
CA LYS A 123 -0.84 19.35 -7.68
C LYS A 123 -2.31 19.30 -7.23
N ARG A 124 -2.79 18.11 -6.86
CA ARG A 124 -4.16 17.84 -6.42
C ARG A 124 -4.08 17.14 -5.07
N GLY A 125 -4.28 17.92 -4.01
CA GLY A 125 -4.18 17.49 -2.61
C GLY A 125 -3.16 18.32 -1.81
N SER A 126 -3.27 18.25 -0.49
CA SER A 126 -2.34 18.87 0.46
C SER A 126 -2.01 17.90 1.60
N LEU A 127 -0.82 18.02 2.18
CA LEU A 127 -0.48 17.31 3.41
C LEU A 127 -1.19 17.98 4.57
N TYR A 128 -1.89 17.19 5.37
CA TYR A 128 -2.39 17.64 6.67
C TYR A 128 -1.26 17.50 7.69
N VAL A 129 -0.84 18.62 8.27
CA VAL A 129 0.20 18.67 9.30
C VAL A 129 -0.44 19.28 10.55
N GLU A 130 -0.52 18.51 11.63
CA GLU A 130 -0.85 19.04 12.96
C GLU A 130 0.46 19.41 13.67
N GLU A 131 0.66 20.70 13.92
CA GLU A 131 1.72 21.16 14.81
C GLU A 131 1.32 20.83 16.25
N ILE A 132 1.93 19.80 16.83
CA ILE A 132 1.81 19.54 18.26
C ILE A 132 2.65 20.60 18.97
N MET A 133 2.00 21.70 19.36
CA MET A 133 2.60 22.66 20.30
C MET A 133 2.85 21.91 21.61
N HIS A 134 4.12 21.58 21.87
CA HIS A 134 4.53 21.12 23.19
C HIS A 134 4.53 22.36 24.08
N SER A 135 3.47 22.54 24.85
CA SER A 135 3.48 23.47 25.98
C SER A 135 4.60 23.03 26.91
N GLY A 136 5.68 23.80 26.92
CA GLY A 136 6.82 23.58 27.81
C GLY A 136 6.37 23.55 29.26
N GLN A 137 6.82 22.52 29.97
CA GLN A 137 6.81 22.48 31.44
C GLN A 137 7.95 23.33 31.98
#